data_AF-A0A6A2ZJY6-F1
#
_entry.id   AF-A0A6A2ZJY6-F1
#
_cell.length_a   1.000
_cell.length_b   1.000
_cell.length_c   1.000
_cell.angle_alpha   90.00
_cell.angle_beta   90.00
_cell.angle_gamma   90.00
#
_symmetry.space_group_name_H-M   'P 1'
#
loop_
_entity.id
_entity.type
_entity.pdbx_description
1 polymer ?
#
loop_
_entity_poly.entity_id
_entity_poly.type
_entity_poly.pdbx_seq_one_letter_code
_entity_poly.pdbx_strand_id
1 'polypeptide(L)' 'MLVPAQKVGSIIGRKGEFIRKFSDESRARIKILDAPPASSERAVSPLFEASFALFNPTL' A
#
# COMPACT_ATOMS: atom_id res chain seq x y z
N MET A 1 5.22 6.29 -3.22
CA MET A 1 6.38 5.52 -3.69
C MET A 1 5.97 4.82 -4.99
N LEU A 2 6.75 4.91 -6.06
CA LEU A 2 6.48 4.16 -7.29
C LEU A 2 7.14 2.79 -7.15
N VAL A 3 6.34 1.72 -7.28
CA VAL A 3 6.80 0.34 -7.13
C VAL A 3 6.44 -0.41 -8.41
N PRO A 4 7.39 -1.10 -9.06
CA PRO A 4 7.09 -1.96 -10.19
C PRO A 4 6.03 -3.00 -9.81
N ALA A 5 5.05 -3.26 -10.68
CA ALA A 5 3.97 -4.21 -10.40
C ALA A 5 4.51 -5.60 -9.97
N GLN A 6 5.65 -6.02 -10.52
CA GLN A 6 6.31 -7.28 -10.18
C GLN A 6 6.82 -7.33 -8.73
N LYS A 7 7.24 -6.19 -8.16
CA LYS A 7 7.72 -6.10 -6.77
C LYS A 7 6.58 -5.97 -5.77
N VAL A 8 5.39 -5.55 -6.20
CA VAL A 8 4.20 -5.47 -5.32
C VAL A 8 3.85 -6.84 -4.74
N GLY A 9 3.95 -7.92 -5.52
CA GLY A 9 3.72 -9.28 -5.01
C GLY A 9 4.67 -9.66 -3.87
N SER A 10 5.95 -9.23 -3.96
CA SER A 10 6.93 -9.44 -2.89
C SER A 10 6.63 -8.61 -1.64
N ILE A 11 6.07 -7.40 -1.79
CA ILE A 11 5.63 -6.55 -0.67
C ILE A 11 4.38 -7.15 0.02
N ILE A 12 3.48 -7.77 -0.74
CA ILE A 12 2.33 -8.47 -0.15
C ILE A 12 2.81 -9.68 0.66
N GLY A 13 3.77 -10.42 0.10
CA GLY A 13 4.29 -11.65 0.69
C GLY A 13 3.35 -12.84 0.48
N ARG A 14 3.82 -14.04 0.81
CA ARG A 14 3.04 -15.27 0.66
C ARG A 14 1.78 -15.19 1.52
N LYS A 15 0.60 -15.38 0.92
CA LYS A 15 -0.72 -15.26 1.56
C LYS A 15 -0.98 -13.92 2.26
N GLY A 16 -0.25 -12.85 1.92
CA GLY A 16 -0.42 -11.55 2.57
C GLY A 16 0.16 -11.46 3.99
N GLU A 17 1.02 -12.40 4.40
CA GLU A 17 1.58 -12.40 5.77
C GLU A 17 2.49 -11.19 6.02
N PHE A 18 3.30 -10.81 5.03
CA PHE A 18 4.24 -9.70 5.16
C PHE A 18 3.51 -8.36 5.25
N ILE A 19 2.56 -8.10 4.34
CA ILE A 19 1.74 -6.88 4.40
C ILE A 19 0.91 -6.81 5.67
N ARG A 20 0.43 -7.93 6.20
CA ARG A 20 -0.32 -7.97 7.47
C ARG A 20 0.57 -7.61 8.66
N LYS A 21 1.75 -8.21 8.76
CA LYS A 21 2.75 -7.85 9.80
C LYS A 21 3.19 -6.40 9.67
N PHE A 22 3.50 -5.96 8.46
CA PHE A 22 3.89 -4.57 8.19
C PHE A 22 2.77 -3.59 8.52
N SER A 23 1.52 -3.90 8.17
CA SER A 23 0.37 -3.05 8.51
C SER A 23 0.11 -3.01 10.02
N ASP A 24 0.38 -4.08 10.75
CA ASP A 24 0.23 -4.16 12.21
C ASP A 24 1.32 -3.34 12.92
N GLU A 25 2.58 -3.53 12.50
CA GLU A 25 3.75 -2.85 13.06
C GLU A 25 3.76 -1.35 12.70
N SER A 26 3.51 -1.03 11.44
CA SER A 26 3.55 0.35 10.92
C SER A 26 2.24 1.11 11.12
N ARG A 27 1.13 0.44 11.49
CA ARG A 27 -0.24 0.98 11.45
C ARG A 27 -0.58 1.71 10.15
N ALA A 28 -0.03 1.23 9.05
CA ALA A 28 -0.18 1.84 7.73
C ALA A 28 -1.00 0.94 6.82
N ARG A 29 -2.05 1.51 6.23
CA ARG A 29 -2.85 0.88 5.18
C ARG A 29 -2.20 1.15 3.83
N ILE A 30 -1.79 0.09 3.14
CA ILE A 30 -1.20 0.22 1.80
C ILE A 30 -2.33 0.31 0.78
N LYS A 31 -2.42 1.43 0.05
CA LYS A 31 -3.30 1.58 -1.10
C LYS A 31 -2.47 1.52 -2.38
N ILE A 32 -2.79 0.57 -3.24
CA ILE A 32 -2.21 0.47 -4.57
C ILE A 32 -3.13 1.28 -5.49
N LEU A 33 -2.60 2.37 -6.04
CA LEU A 33 -3.30 3.14 -7.04
C LEU A 33 -2.92 2.57 -8.41
N ASP A 34 -3.93 2.19 -9.19
CA ASP A 34 -3.74 1.72 -10.55
C ASP A 34 -3.23 2.87 -11.42
N ALA A 35 -1.98 2.76 -11.87
CA ALA A 35 -1.49 3.54 -13.00
C ALA A 35 -2.08 2.99 -14.31
N PRO A 36 -2.13 3.79 -15.39
CA PRO A 36 -2.61 3.34 -16.70
C PRO A 36 -1.93 2.04 -17.14
N PRO A 37 -2.63 1.15 -17.88
CA PRO A 37 -2.10 -0.17 -18.27
C PRO A 37 -0.82 -0.12 -19.13
N ALA A 38 -0.46 1.06 -19.66
CA ALA A 38 0.81 1.30 -20.36
C ALA A 38 2.00 1.54 -19.41
N SER A 39 1.76 1.74 -18.11
CA SER A 39 2.79 1.96 -17.09
C SER A 39 3.10 0.67 -16.35
N SER A 40 4.38 0.28 -16.35
CA SER A 40 4.88 -0.87 -15.57
C SER A 40 5.00 -0.57 -14.06
N GLU A 41 4.65 0.65 -13.65
CA GLU A 41 4.78 1.15 -12.28
C GLU A 41 3.41 1.30 -11.62
N ARG A 42 3.28 0.83 -10.38
CA ARG A 42 2.11 1.07 -9.53
C ARG A 42 2.47 2.09 -8.47
N ALA A 43 1.64 3.11 -8.30
CA ALA A 43 1.83 4.05 -7.21
C ALA A 43 1.32 3.39 -5.93
N VAL A 44 2.25 3.11 -5.02
CA VAL A 44 1.95 2.57 -3.70
C VAL A 44 2.02 3.72 -2.70
N SER A 45 0.88 4.03 -2.09
CA SER A 45 0.77 5.00 -1.01
C SER A 45 0.52 4.26 0.31
N PRO A 46 1.50 4.22 1.23
CA PRO A 46 1.24 3.84 2.60
C PRO A 46 0.44 4.98 3.26
N LEU A 47 -0.84 4.73 3.52
CA LEU A 47 -1.68 5.60 4.31
C LEU A 47 -1.53 5.20 5.77
N PHE A 48 -0.69 5.91 6.51
CA PHE A 48 -0.60 5.76 7.95
C PHE A 48 -1.94 6.11 8.59
N GLU A 49 -2.36 5.41 9.64
CA GLU A 49 -3.62 5.67 10.35
C GLU A 49 -3.79 7.15 10.73
N ALA A 50 -2.72 7.80 11.19
CA ALA A 50 -2.69 9.24 11.45
C ALA A 50 -2.98 10.10 10.21
N SER A 51 -2.49 9.69 9.03
CA SER A 51 -2.77 10.35 7.75
C SER A 51 -4.15 9.98 7.19
N PHE A 52 -4.66 8.78 7.49
CA PHE A 52 -6.00 8.33 7.13
C PHE A 52 -7.07 9.12 7.87
N ALA A 53 -6.91 9.36 9.18
CA ALA A 53 -7.81 10.21 9.96
C ALA A 53 -7.85 11.65 9.43
N LEU A 54 -6.71 12.20 8.98
CA LEU A 54 -6.66 13.52 8.35
C LEU A 54 -7.33 13.55 6.97
N PHE A 55 -7.26 12.46 6.21
CA PHE A 55 -7.88 12.36 4.90
C PHE A 55 -9.37 12.01 4.96
N ASN A 56 -9.81 11.35 6.04
CA ASN A 56 -11.20 10.97 6.28
C ASN A 56 -11.59 11.27 7.73
N PRO A 57 -11.90 12.55 8.06
CA PRO A 57 -12.22 12.98 9.43
C PRO A 57 -13.61 12.50 9.92
N THR A 58 -14.29 11.63 9.16
CA THR A 58 -15.68 11.21 9.40
C THR A 58 -15.81 9.75 9.83
N LEU A 59 -14.70 9.03 10.04
CA LEU A 59 -14.65 7.72 10.71
C LEU A 59 -14.06 7.86 12.12
#